data_AF-A0A319BQL7-F1
#
_entry.id   AF-A0A319BQL7-F1
#
_cell.length_a   1.000
_cell.length_b   1.000
_cell.length_c   1.000
_cell.angle_alpha   90.00
_cell.angle_beta   90.00
_cell.angle_gamma   90.00
#
_symmetry.space_group_name_H-M   'P 1'
#
loop_
_entity.id
_entity.type
_entity.pdbx_description
1 polymer ?
#
loop_
_entity_poly.entity_id
_entity_poly.type
_entity_poly.pdbx_seq_one_letter_code
_entity_poly.pdbx_strand_id
1 'polypeptide(L)'
;MVSIYHTPRARPARPHQHQQQRSLLLFTLLALPSVLGSVLPSNAEISSGEIVNADHSAAHTTTTTTDHQLSPDIFTNDDTLTLTLHPRTTNTNNTSISTDTTDTTTSSFPTAFDTSLTNNFTTTTCSTFFHTLLTNSTLTTCHAISLLLRDSTSFFHALTSAPTTSSILDTACASDLSTCSTALTTLATTLLQSSTCLHDYNAGNQAVVSLYTDLIVYAPIYRATCLQSPTTNNYCFVDAVTNTTNAVDYDVYFVPYGSAISSKPWPTCNECLQATLNVYKEYASVDGQPLAGSYLPTAKGVNGACGEGFADVNVTVG
;
A
#
# COMPACT_ATOMS: atom_id res chain seq x y z
N MET A 1 44.48 13.40 55.56
CA MET A 1 45.91 13.40 55.19
C MET A 1 46.12 12.31 54.13
N VAL A 2 46.51 12.72 52.94
CA VAL A 2 47.32 12.00 51.91
C VAL A 2 46.90 10.57 51.50
N SER A 3 46.26 10.50 50.32
CA SER A 3 46.58 9.70 49.11
C SER A 3 47.39 8.40 49.22
N ILE A 4 47.00 7.35 48.47
CA ILE A 4 47.80 6.76 47.38
C ILE A 4 46.98 5.75 46.54
N TYR A 5 47.11 5.95 45.23
CA TYR A 5 46.74 5.23 44.03
C TYR A 5 46.64 3.69 44.03
N HIS A 6 45.68 3.18 43.24
CA HIS A 6 45.79 1.93 42.50
C HIS A 6 45.27 2.10 41.06
N THR A 7 46.15 1.85 40.10
CA THR A 7 45.87 1.72 38.66
C THR A 7 45.41 0.28 38.33
N PRO A 8 44.41 0.08 37.45
CA PRO A 8 44.21 -1.20 36.80
C PRO A 8 44.82 -1.24 35.40
N ARG A 9 45.34 -2.42 35.10
CA ARG A 9 46.19 -2.83 33.98
C ARG A 9 45.32 -3.29 32.80
N ALA A 10 45.59 -2.77 31.61
CA ALA A 10 45.00 -3.25 30.35
C ALA A 10 45.48 -4.66 29.97
N ARG A 11 44.59 -5.47 29.39
CA ARG A 11 44.88 -6.69 28.60
C ARG A 11 43.64 -7.14 27.81
N PRO A 12 43.77 -7.97 26.76
CA PRO A 12 43.68 -7.52 25.38
C PRO A 12 42.54 -8.17 24.57
N ALA A 13 42.36 -7.64 23.35
CA ALA A 13 41.40 -8.06 22.32
C ALA A 13 41.52 -9.55 21.92
N ARG A 14 40.36 -10.16 21.66
CA ARG A 14 40.20 -11.49 21.04
C ARG A 14 39.81 -11.34 19.56
N PRO A 15 40.32 -12.19 18.66
CA PRO A 15 40.12 -12.05 17.22
C PRO A 15 38.81 -12.66 16.71
N HIS A 16 38.31 -12.07 15.62
CA HIS A 16 37.24 -12.56 14.75
C HIS A 16 37.58 -13.92 14.12
N GLN A 17 36.59 -14.81 14.08
CA GLN A 17 36.63 -16.04 13.31
C GLN A 17 35.53 -15.98 12.25
N HIS A 18 35.95 -15.80 10.99
CA HIS A 18 35.13 -15.94 9.79
C HIS A 18 34.81 -17.42 9.58
N GLN A 19 33.53 -17.77 9.47
CA GLN A 19 33.08 -19.09 9.04
C GLN A 19 32.46 -18.97 7.63
N GLN A 20 33.24 -19.40 6.65
CA GLN A 20 32.90 -19.48 5.23
C GLN A 20 32.19 -20.82 4.99
N GLN A 21 30.90 -20.80 4.66
CA GLN A 21 30.12 -22.02 4.40
C GLN A 21 30.00 -22.24 2.89
N ARG A 22 30.56 -23.38 2.44
CA ARG A 22 30.70 -23.80 1.05
C ARG A 22 29.40 -24.38 0.48
N SER A 23 29.18 -24.01 -0.79
CA SER A 23 28.21 -24.50 -1.74
C SER A 23 28.37 -26.00 -2.07
N LEU A 24 27.27 -26.72 -2.23
CA LEU A 24 27.19 -28.07 -2.82
C LEU A 24 25.99 -28.14 -3.77
N LEU A 25 26.29 -28.02 -5.07
CA LEU A 25 25.41 -28.32 -6.21
C LEU A 25 25.35 -29.84 -6.40
N LEU A 26 24.15 -30.41 -6.53
CA LEU A 26 23.91 -31.75 -7.05
C LEU A 26 22.92 -31.67 -8.22
N PHE A 27 23.47 -31.80 -9.43
CA PHE A 27 22.75 -32.06 -10.67
C PHE A 27 22.35 -33.53 -10.72
N THR A 28 21.06 -33.82 -10.95
CA THR A 28 20.62 -35.11 -11.51
C THR A 28 19.76 -34.86 -12.73
N LEU A 29 20.30 -35.23 -13.89
CA LEU A 29 19.63 -35.31 -15.18
C LEU A 29 18.82 -36.61 -15.25
N LEU A 30 17.54 -36.52 -15.60
CA LEU A 30 16.78 -37.62 -16.20
C LEU A 30 16.08 -37.10 -17.46
N ALA A 31 16.41 -37.71 -18.59
CA ALA A 31 15.85 -37.44 -19.90
C ALA A 31 14.72 -38.45 -20.22
N LEU A 32 13.57 -37.91 -20.67
CA LEU A 32 12.67 -38.30 -21.79
C LEU A 32 12.16 -39.78 -21.93
N PRO A 33 10.92 -40.04 -22.43
CA PRO A 33 10.42 -39.44 -23.68
C PRO A 33 8.93 -39.09 -23.81
N SER A 34 8.73 -38.22 -24.80
CA SER A 34 7.60 -37.95 -25.69
C SER A 34 6.52 -39.03 -25.84
N VAL A 35 5.26 -38.61 -25.81
CA VAL A 35 4.15 -39.36 -26.43
C VAL A 35 3.47 -38.47 -27.47
N LEU A 36 3.33 -39.06 -28.66
CA LEU A 36 2.68 -38.51 -29.85
C LEU A 36 1.20 -38.19 -29.63
N GLY A 37 0.70 -37.23 -30.41
CA GLY A 37 -0.71 -36.90 -30.49
C GLY A 37 -1.57 -37.97 -31.15
N SER A 38 -2.88 -37.82 -30.99
CA SER A 38 -3.93 -38.26 -31.92
C SER A 38 -5.19 -37.43 -31.62
N VAL A 39 -5.58 -36.54 -32.54
CA VAL A 39 -6.71 -36.68 -33.49
C VAL A 39 -8.11 -36.66 -32.82
N LEU A 40 -8.87 -35.61 -33.17
CA LEU A 40 -10.33 -35.39 -33.02
C LEU A 40 -11.18 -36.57 -33.55
N PRO A 41 -12.44 -36.74 -33.07
CA PRO A 41 -13.59 -36.09 -33.72
C PRO A 41 -14.57 -35.48 -32.69
N SER A 42 -14.98 -34.22 -32.86
CA SER A 42 -16.30 -33.81 -33.40
C SER A 42 -17.48 -34.70 -32.98
N ASN A 43 -18.36 -34.16 -32.14
CA ASN A 43 -19.79 -34.16 -32.37
C ASN A 43 -20.41 -32.88 -31.77
N ALA A 44 -21.21 -32.23 -32.60
CA ALA A 44 -21.90 -30.98 -32.36
C ALA A 44 -23.18 -31.20 -31.54
N GLU A 45 -23.57 -30.21 -30.74
CA GLU A 45 -24.97 -29.82 -30.65
C GLU A 45 -25.08 -28.29 -30.73
N ILE A 46 -25.89 -27.90 -31.71
CA ILE A 46 -26.32 -26.56 -32.07
C ILE A 46 -27.58 -26.28 -31.23
N SER A 47 -27.66 -25.13 -30.57
CA SER A 47 -28.95 -24.54 -30.24
C SER A 47 -28.91 -23.05 -30.56
N SER A 48 -29.61 -22.73 -31.65
CA SER A 48 -29.86 -21.42 -32.22
C SER A 48 -30.91 -20.64 -31.44
N GLY A 49 -30.84 -19.31 -31.56
CA GLY A 49 -31.95 -18.37 -31.34
C GLY A 49 -31.48 -17.13 -30.59
N GLU A 50 -31.70 -15.89 -31.00
CA GLU A 50 -32.29 -15.31 -32.21
C GLU A 50 -31.85 -13.83 -32.22
N ILE A 51 -31.53 -13.31 -33.40
CA ILE A 51 -31.10 -11.93 -33.61
C ILE A 51 -32.33 -11.12 -33.99
N VAL A 52 -32.64 -10.05 -33.24
CA VAL A 52 -33.61 -9.04 -33.69
C VAL A 52 -32.89 -7.69 -33.74
N ASN A 53 -32.53 -7.30 -34.97
CA ASN A 53 -32.23 -5.92 -35.33
C ASN A 53 -33.56 -5.22 -35.60
N ALA A 54 -33.78 -4.04 -35.01
CA ALA A 54 -34.68 -3.04 -35.54
C ALA A 54 -34.00 -1.67 -35.42
N ASP A 55 -33.78 -1.08 -36.58
CA ASP A 55 -33.23 0.25 -36.84
C ASP A 55 -34.39 1.27 -36.84
N HIS A 56 -34.24 2.46 -36.25
CA HIS A 56 -34.67 3.77 -36.81
C HIS A 56 -34.47 4.95 -35.83
N SER A 57 -33.57 5.84 -36.25
CA SER A 57 -33.52 7.31 -36.18
C SER A 57 -34.22 8.12 -35.06
N ALA A 58 -33.37 8.84 -34.32
CA ALA A 58 -33.39 10.29 -34.02
C ALA A 58 -34.71 10.99 -33.66
N ALA A 59 -34.79 11.42 -32.38
CA ALA A 59 -35.38 12.71 -32.03
C ALA A 59 -34.68 13.32 -30.80
N HIS A 60 -34.31 14.57 -30.98
CA HIS A 60 -33.72 15.52 -30.04
C HIS A 60 -34.74 15.85 -28.93
N THR A 61 -34.38 15.74 -27.64
CA THR A 61 -34.88 16.63 -26.57
C THR A 61 -33.95 16.55 -25.34
N THR A 62 -33.45 17.73 -24.99
CA THR A 62 -32.67 18.16 -23.84
C THR A 62 -33.33 17.82 -22.50
N THR A 63 -32.63 17.21 -21.53
CA THR A 63 -32.72 17.58 -20.10
C THR A 63 -31.63 16.92 -19.24
N THR A 64 -30.74 17.78 -18.72
CA THR A 64 -30.07 17.76 -17.41
C THR A 64 -29.27 16.52 -16.95
N THR A 65 -27.96 16.59 -17.19
CA THR A 65 -26.91 15.95 -16.38
C THR A 65 -27.02 16.39 -14.91
N THR A 66 -27.14 15.42 -14.00
CA THR A 66 -26.83 15.60 -12.58
C THR A 66 -25.46 14.98 -12.34
N ASP A 67 -24.46 15.84 -12.22
CA ASP A 67 -23.13 15.49 -11.72
C ASP A 67 -23.27 14.94 -10.29
N HIS A 68 -22.93 13.67 -10.08
CA HIS A 68 -22.65 13.16 -8.74
C HIS A 68 -21.24 13.61 -8.34
N GLN A 69 -21.16 14.87 -7.94
CA GLN A 69 -20.03 15.42 -7.22
C GLN A 69 -20.00 14.80 -5.82
N LEU A 70 -18.99 13.97 -5.52
CA LEU A 70 -18.67 13.60 -4.15
C LEU A 70 -18.35 14.88 -3.38
N SER A 71 -19.28 15.32 -2.54
CA SER A 71 -19.04 16.37 -1.56
C SER A 71 -18.27 15.79 -0.37
N PRO A 72 -17.26 16.50 0.17
CA PRO A 72 -16.64 16.11 1.43
C PRO A 72 -17.56 16.49 2.60
N ASP A 73 -17.40 15.76 3.70
CA ASP A 73 -17.99 15.96 5.02
C ASP A 73 -19.50 15.71 5.15
N ILE A 74 -19.82 14.53 5.70
CA ILE A 74 -20.75 14.32 6.81
C ILE A 74 -20.46 12.91 7.37
N PHE A 75 -19.65 12.83 8.43
CA PHE A 75 -19.75 11.73 9.38
C PHE A 75 -21.05 11.96 10.16
N THR A 76 -22.12 11.28 9.79
CA THR A 76 -23.36 11.29 10.56
C THR A 76 -23.20 10.34 11.73
N ASN A 77 -23.46 10.88 12.92
CA ASN A 77 -23.30 10.23 14.22
C ASN A 77 -24.04 8.88 14.28
N ASP A 78 -23.26 7.80 14.41
CA ASP A 78 -23.65 6.59 15.12
C ASP A 78 -22.60 6.34 16.19
N ASP A 79 -23.03 5.84 17.35
CA ASP A 79 -22.35 5.89 18.65
C ASP A 79 -21.11 4.94 18.72
N THR A 80 -20.10 5.21 17.89
CA THR A 80 -18.87 4.43 17.76
C THR A 80 -17.63 5.36 17.75
N LEU A 81 -16.60 4.95 18.50
CA LEU A 81 -15.35 5.67 18.76
C LEU A 81 -14.78 6.34 17.49
N THR A 82 -14.88 7.67 17.44
CA THR A 82 -14.38 8.48 16.32
C THR A 82 -12.86 8.60 16.40
N LEU A 83 -12.14 7.77 15.64
CA LEU A 83 -10.72 8.03 15.36
C LEU A 83 -10.62 9.29 14.50
N THR A 84 -9.71 10.18 14.85
CA THR A 84 -9.48 11.43 14.11
C THR A 84 -8.50 11.22 12.97
N LEU A 85 -8.83 11.74 11.78
CA LEU A 85 -7.95 11.81 10.61
C LEU A 85 -7.06 13.08 10.58
N HIS A 86 -6.77 13.66 11.74
CA HIS A 86 -6.04 14.93 11.82
C HIS A 86 -4.52 14.70 11.96
N PRO A 87 -3.66 15.61 11.43
CA PRO A 87 -2.24 15.60 11.73
C PRO A 87 -2.02 15.60 13.25
N ARG A 88 -1.03 14.83 13.73
CA ARG A 88 -0.68 14.78 15.14
C ARG A 88 -0.33 16.19 15.63
N THR A 89 -1.05 16.70 16.63
CA THR A 89 -0.64 17.94 17.30
C THR A 89 0.58 17.64 18.17
N THR A 90 1.76 18.10 17.76
CA THR A 90 2.94 18.08 18.62
C THR A 90 2.78 19.15 19.70
N ASN A 91 2.49 18.76 20.94
CA ASN A 91 2.57 19.68 22.08
C ASN A 91 4.05 20.06 22.31
N THR A 92 4.48 21.17 21.73
CA THR A 92 5.79 21.79 22.04
C THR A 92 5.75 22.43 23.42
N ASN A 93 5.91 21.62 24.47
CA ASN A 93 6.26 22.13 25.78
C ASN A 93 7.74 22.54 25.75
N ASN A 94 8.00 23.85 25.65
CA ASN A 94 9.32 24.45 25.79
C ASN A 94 9.94 24.07 27.14
N THR A 95 10.70 23.00 27.17
CA THR A 95 11.61 22.67 28.25
C THR A 95 12.99 22.57 27.63
N SER A 96 13.80 23.60 27.83
CA SER A 96 15.19 23.67 27.39
C SER A 96 15.96 22.49 27.99
N ILE A 97 16.35 21.53 27.15
CA ILE A 97 17.33 20.49 27.47
C ILE A 97 18.45 20.64 26.44
N SER A 98 19.66 20.86 26.93
CA SER A 98 20.88 21.02 26.14
C SER A 98 21.00 19.95 25.06
N THR A 99 21.00 20.40 23.80
CA THR A 99 21.35 19.59 22.64
C THR A 99 22.85 19.36 22.61
N ASP A 100 23.26 18.12 22.88
CA ASP A 100 24.55 17.62 22.40
C ASP A 100 24.50 17.61 20.87
N THR A 101 25.52 18.17 20.24
CA THR A 101 25.57 18.39 18.79
C THR A 101 25.94 17.08 18.12
N THR A 102 24.95 16.30 17.69
CA THR A 102 25.16 15.17 16.77
C THR A 102 24.10 15.19 15.67
N ASP A 103 24.59 15.40 14.45
CA ASP A 103 23.97 15.27 13.13
C ASP A 103 22.51 15.70 12.94
N THR A 104 22.36 16.89 12.35
CA THR A 104 21.23 17.20 11.47
C THR A 104 21.25 16.29 10.24
N THR A 105 20.80 15.05 10.37
CA THR A 105 20.25 14.35 9.20
C THR A 105 18.92 15.04 8.92
N THR A 106 18.88 15.93 7.92
CA THR A 106 17.63 16.26 7.26
C THR A 106 17.03 14.94 6.81
N SER A 107 16.07 14.40 7.56
CA SER A 107 15.36 13.17 7.21
C SER A 107 14.61 13.45 5.92
N SER A 108 15.21 13.18 4.78
CA SER A 108 14.54 13.26 3.49
C SER A 108 13.38 12.27 3.50
N PHE A 109 12.21 12.71 3.04
CA PHE A 109 11.08 11.82 2.85
C PHE A 109 11.49 10.61 1.99
N PRO A 110 11.05 9.38 2.32
CA PRO A 110 11.43 8.17 1.57
C PRO A 110 11.12 8.29 0.08
N THR A 111 11.93 7.62 -0.73
CA THR A 111 11.79 7.65 -2.20
C THR A 111 11.09 6.37 -2.67
N ALA A 112 10.08 6.53 -3.52
CA ALA A 112 9.41 5.40 -4.17
C ALA A 112 10.32 4.74 -5.21
N PHE A 113 10.19 3.43 -5.38
CA PHE A 113 10.98 2.62 -6.34
C PHE A 113 12.50 2.65 -6.13
N ASP A 114 12.97 2.84 -4.89
CA ASP A 114 14.40 2.78 -4.53
C ASP A 114 14.88 1.35 -4.13
N THR A 115 13.99 0.35 -4.13
CA THR A 115 14.30 -1.08 -3.90
C THR A 115 15.06 -1.72 -5.04
N SER A 116 14.59 -1.52 -6.28
CA SER A 116 15.27 -1.92 -7.51
C SER A 116 14.44 -1.51 -8.73
N LEU A 117 14.56 -0.26 -9.18
CA LEU A 117 13.99 0.11 -10.48
C LEU A 117 14.81 -0.57 -11.59
N THR A 118 14.29 -1.65 -12.15
CA THR A 118 14.92 -2.29 -13.31
C THR A 118 14.49 -1.58 -14.60
N ASN A 119 15.42 -1.35 -15.52
CA ASN A 119 15.12 -0.75 -16.84
C ASN A 119 14.48 -1.75 -17.81
N ASN A 120 13.72 -2.73 -17.30
CA ASN A 120 13.11 -3.80 -18.08
C ASN A 120 11.81 -3.34 -18.76
N PHE A 121 11.81 -2.18 -19.41
CA PHE A 121 10.67 -1.67 -20.17
C PHE A 121 10.77 -2.14 -21.62
N THR A 122 9.66 -2.61 -22.16
CA THR A 122 9.51 -3.01 -23.57
C THR A 122 9.40 -1.79 -24.49
N THR A 123 8.89 -0.67 -23.98
CA THR A 123 8.80 0.59 -24.72
C THR A 123 9.69 1.69 -24.14
N THR A 124 10.28 2.49 -25.02
CA THR A 124 11.08 3.67 -24.62
C THR A 124 10.20 4.75 -23.99
N THR A 125 8.96 4.91 -24.48
CA THR A 125 7.97 5.84 -23.93
C THR A 125 7.66 5.55 -22.47
N CYS A 126 7.50 4.28 -22.11
CA CYS A 126 7.22 3.92 -20.73
C CYS A 126 8.42 4.19 -19.82
N SER A 127 9.62 3.81 -20.23
CA SER A 127 10.84 4.10 -19.49
C SER A 127 10.99 5.60 -19.20
N THR A 128 10.76 6.45 -20.21
CA THR A 128 10.83 7.92 -20.06
C THR A 128 9.75 8.44 -19.12
N PHE A 129 8.51 7.99 -19.28
CA PHE A 129 7.42 8.40 -18.39
C PHE A 129 7.72 8.03 -16.95
N PHE A 130 8.12 6.78 -16.68
CA PHE A 130 8.39 6.28 -15.34
C PHE A 130 9.48 7.10 -14.64
N HIS A 131 10.60 7.35 -15.33
CA HIS A 131 11.70 8.14 -14.76
C HIS A 131 11.30 9.60 -14.50
N THR A 132 10.53 10.19 -15.42
CA THR A 132 10.02 11.56 -15.25
C THR A 132 9.05 11.65 -14.09
N LEU A 133 8.17 10.65 -13.96
CA LEU A 133 7.12 10.58 -12.96
C LEU A 133 7.67 10.56 -11.53
N LEU A 134 8.72 9.77 -11.27
CA LEU A 134 9.33 9.69 -9.94
C LEU A 134 9.96 11.01 -9.47
N THR A 135 10.31 11.89 -10.42
CA THR A 135 10.81 13.25 -10.14
C THR A 135 9.76 14.33 -10.31
N ASN A 136 8.52 13.96 -10.64
CA ASN A 136 7.44 14.90 -10.91
C ASN A 136 7.00 15.57 -9.60
N SER A 137 6.98 16.90 -9.58
CA SER A 137 6.63 17.67 -8.39
C SER A 137 5.26 17.28 -7.83
N THR A 138 4.26 17.09 -8.69
CA THR A 138 2.90 16.68 -8.32
C THR A 138 2.89 15.36 -7.55
N LEU A 139 3.72 14.39 -7.92
CA LEU A 139 3.83 13.12 -7.20
C LEU A 139 4.57 13.31 -5.88
N THR A 140 5.70 14.04 -5.90
CA THR A 140 6.54 14.21 -4.71
C THR A 140 5.89 15.05 -3.60
N THR A 141 5.00 16.00 -3.94
CA THR A 141 4.28 16.83 -2.94
C THR A 141 3.16 16.08 -2.21
N CYS A 142 2.71 14.97 -2.78
CA CYS A 142 1.64 14.17 -2.19
C CYS A 142 2.12 13.18 -1.16
N HIS A 143 3.44 12.98 -1.04
CA HIS A 143 4.06 12.16 0.02
C HIS A 143 3.34 10.82 0.21
N ALA A 144 2.95 10.21 -0.91
CA ALA A 144 2.01 9.10 -0.91
C ALA A 144 2.63 7.83 -0.32
N ILE A 145 2.17 7.44 0.87
CA ILE A 145 2.57 6.17 1.51
C ILE A 145 2.25 4.98 0.60
N SER A 146 1.22 5.10 -0.26
CA SER A 146 0.87 4.04 -1.22
C SER A 146 2.00 3.70 -2.20
N LEU A 147 2.87 4.65 -2.54
CA LEU A 147 4.05 4.43 -3.39
C LEU A 147 5.26 3.88 -2.62
N LEU A 148 5.19 3.83 -1.29
CA LEU A 148 6.31 3.44 -0.43
C LEU A 148 6.16 2.03 0.15
N LEU A 149 4.92 1.58 0.39
CA LEU A 149 4.62 0.33 1.10
C LEU A 149 5.18 -0.94 0.44
N ARG A 150 5.42 -0.94 -0.87
CA ARG A 150 5.92 -2.11 -1.62
C ARG A 150 7.26 -1.89 -2.29
N ASP A 151 7.59 -0.64 -2.59
CA ASP A 151 8.68 -0.31 -3.52
C ASP A 151 9.72 0.67 -2.92
N SER A 152 9.74 0.89 -1.59
CA SER A 152 10.70 1.79 -0.93
C SER A 152 11.51 1.14 0.20
N THR A 153 12.77 0.83 -0.06
CA THR A 153 13.81 0.44 0.91
C THR A 153 14.02 1.50 1.96
N SER A 154 14.05 2.78 1.58
CA SER A 154 14.20 3.86 2.56
C SER A 154 13.01 3.92 3.52
N PHE A 155 11.78 3.65 3.05
CA PHE A 155 10.62 3.52 3.92
C PHE A 155 10.70 2.27 4.80
N PHE A 156 11.11 1.12 4.25
CA PHE A 156 11.28 -0.12 5.01
C PHE A 156 12.28 0.02 6.15
N HIS A 157 13.37 0.76 5.93
CA HIS A 157 14.30 1.13 7.00
C HIS A 157 13.65 2.06 8.03
N ALA A 158 12.81 3.02 7.61
CA ALA A 158 12.11 3.88 8.54
C ALA A 158 11.13 3.12 9.45
N LEU A 159 10.50 2.04 8.95
CA LEU A 159 9.58 1.19 9.72
C LEU A 159 10.22 0.57 10.98
N THR A 160 11.56 0.47 11.04
CA THR A 160 12.25 -0.04 12.23
C THR A 160 12.32 0.98 13.38
N SER A 161 11.77 2.18 13.20
CA SER A 161 11.80 3.29 14.16
C SER A 161 10.43 3.97 14.23
N ALA A 162 9.74 3.82 15.36
CA ALA A 162 8.43 4.43 15.58
C ALA A 162 8.45 5.97 15.41
N PRO A 163 9.45 6.71 15.96
CA PRO A 163 9.54 8.15 15.77
C PRO A 163 9.79 8.55 14.31
N THR A 164 10.66 7.82 13.60
CA THR A 164 10.94 8.09 12.18
C THR A 164 9.72 7.83 11.32
N THR A 165 9.02 6.71 11.54
CA THR A 165 7.77 6.37 10.85
C THR A 165 6.70 7.44 11.13
N SER A 166 6.56 7.88 12.39
CA SER A 166 5.61 8.93 12.76
C SER A 166 5.92 10.25 12.03
N SER A 167 7.19 10.65 11.95
CA SER A 167 7.58 11.89 11.24
C SER A 167 7.29 11.82 9.73
N ILE A 168 7.41 10.65 9.12
CA ILE A 168 7.04 10.43 7.71
C ILE A 168 5.53 10.55 7.54
N LEU A 169 4.74 9.92 8.44
CA LEU A 169 3.29 10.02 8.41
C LEU A 169 2.81 11.45 8.70
N ASP A 170 3.45 12.20 9.59
CA ASP A 170 3.13 13.62 9.83
C ASP A 170 3.27 14.45 8.53
N THR A 171 4.29 14.14 7.72
CA THR A 171 4.49 14.79 6.42
C THR A 171 3.43 14.34 5.40
N ALA A 172 3.17 13.03 5.30
CA ALA A 172 2.20 12.47 4.37
C ALA A 172 0.77 12.92 4.67
N CYS A 173 0.35 12.87 5.94
CA CYS A 173 -0.98 13.24 6.41
C CYS A 173 -1.23 14.76 6.39
N ALA A 174 -0.21 15.58 6.15
CA ALA A 174 -0.37 17.01 5.91
C ALA A 174 -0.69 17.35 4.45
N SER A 175 -0.53 16.42 3.51
CA SER A 175 -0.87 16.62 2.09
C SER A 175 -2.38 16.72 1.89
N ASP A 176 -2.81 17.57 0.96
CA ASP A 176 -4.24 17.73 0.62
C ASP A 176 -4.78 16.49 -0.10
N LEU A 177 -5.64 15.73 0.59
CA LEU A 177 -6.17 14.46 0.10
C LEU A 177 -6.88 14.60 -1.25
N SER A 178 -7.70 15.63 -1.44
CA SER A 178 -8.51 15.81 -2.66
C SER A 178 -7.64 16.10 -3.88
N THR A 179 -6.73 17.07 -3.74
CA THR A 179 -5.77 17.47 -4.77
C THR A 179 -4.88 16.29 -5.15
N CYS A 180 -4.34 15.58 -4.15
CA CYS A 180 -3.46 14.45 -4.39
C CYS A 180 -4.18 13.25 -4.99
N SER A 181 -5.39 12.93 -4.53
CA SER A 181 -6.18 11.85 -5.12
C SER A 181 -6.49 12.12 -6.59
N THR A 182 -6.86 13.36 -6.92
CA THR A 182 -7.13 13.78 -8.31
C THR A 182 -5.87 13.68 -9.17
N ALA A 183 -4.74 14.18 -8.65
CA ALA A 183 -3.48 14.15 -9.37
C ALA A 183 -2.99 12.72 -9.62
N LEU A 184 -2.98 11.86 -8.59
CA LEU A 184 -2.49 10.48 -8.73
C LEU A 184 -3.41 9.64 -9.63
N THR A 185 -4.73 9.86 -9.58
CA THR A 185 -5.69 9.22 -10.52
C THR A 185 -5.44 9.67 -11.98
N THR A 186 -5.12 10.95 -12.17
CA THR A 186 -4.77 11.49 -13.51
C THR A 186 -3.49 10.85 -14.05
N LEU A 187 -2.49 10.67 -13.17
CA LEU A 187 -1.24 9.99 -13.52
C LEU A 187 -1.48 8.51 -13.86
N ALA A 188 -2.33 7.81 -13.10
CA ALA A 188 -2.70 6.42 -13.38
C ALA A 188 -3.40 6.29 -14.74
N THR A 189 -4.29 7.22 -15.07
CA THR A 189 -4.97 7.25 -16.38
C THR A 189 -3.97 7.52 -17.51
N THR A 190 -3.02 8.43 -17.30
CA THR A 190 -1.96 8.76 -18.27
C THR A 190 -1.04 7.56 -18.52
N LEU A 191 -0.72 6.80 -17.48
CA LEU A 191 0.08 5.57 -17.56
C LEU A 191 -0.55 4.56 -18.53
N LEU A 192 -1.88 4.41 -18.50
CA LEU A 192 -2.64 3.51 -19.37
C LEU A 192 -2.85 4.04 -20.80
N GLN A 193 -2.26 5.16 -21.20
CA GLN A 193 -2.29 5.60 -22.59
C GLN A 193 -1.32 4.78 -23.44
N SER A 194 -1.70 4.50 -24.70
CA SER A 194 -0.86 3.77 -25.66
C SER A 194 0.48 4.45 -25.96
N SER A 195 0.52 5.78 -25.85
CA SER A 195 1.73 6.61 -25.99
C SER A 195 2.62 6.61 -24.75
N THR A 196 2.20 5.97 -23.65
CA THR A 196 2.89 5.98 -22.36
C THR A 196 3.35 4.56 -22.02
N CYS A 197 2.61 3.85 -21.16
CA CYS A 197 3.00 2.55 -20.60
C CYS A 197 1.99 1.44 -20.87
N LEU A 198 0.91 1.67 -21.64
CA LEU A 198 -0.14 0.66 -21.83
C LEU A 198 0.39 -0.68 -22.34
N HIS A 199 1.36 -0.68 -23.25
CA HIS A 199 1.96 -1.92 -23.74
C HIS A 199 2.66 -2.71 -22.63
N ASP A 200 3.51 -2.02 -21.85
CA ASP A 200 4.20 -2.61 -20.69
C ASP A 200 3.23 -3.07 -19.60
N TYR A 201 2.16 -2.30 -19.34
CA TYR A 201 1.11 -2.67 -18.40
C TYR A 201 0.40 -3.95 -18.82
N ASN A 202 -0.05 -4.03 -20.08
CA ASN A 202 -0.72 -5.23 -20.63
C ASN A 202 0.21 -6.45 -20.71
N ALA A 203 1.51 -6.23 -20.86
CA ALA A 203 2.52 -7.29 -20.80
C ALA A 203 2.82 -7.77 -19.36
N GLY A 204 2.19 -7.17 -18.34
CA GLY A 204 2.39 -7.53 -16.95
C GLY A 204 3.75 -7.09 -16.40
N ASN A 205 4.33 -6.01 -16.94
CA ASN A 205 5.56 -5.45 -16.38
C ASN A 205 5.34 -5.08 -14.91
N GLN A 206 6.07 -5.74 -14.00
CA GLN A 206 5.84 -5.61 -12.57
C GLN A 206 5.96 -4.16 -12.07
N ALA A 207 6.96 -3.40 -12.52
CA ALA A 207 7.12 -2.01 -12.08
C ALA A 207 5.94 -1.13 -12.52
N VAL A 208 5.46 -1.32 -13.75
CA VAL A 208 4.34 -0.56 -14.31
C VAL A 208 3.01 -0.94 -13.64
N VAL A 209 2.79 -2.23 -13.38
CA VAL A 209 1.60 -2.71 -12.67
C VAL A 209 1.62 -2.26 -11.20
N SER A 210 2.77 -2.31 -10.53
CA SER A 210 2.94 -1.78 -9.17
C SER A 210 2.62 -0.30 -9.12
N LEU A 211 3.26 0.51 -9.97
CA LEU A 211 3.05 1.95 -10.03
C LEU A 211 1.58 2.30 -10.29
N TYR A 212 0.94 1.66 -11.28
CA TYR A 212 -0.48 1.88 -11.55
C TYR A 212 -1.32 1.61 -10.30
N THR A 213 -1.07 0.48 -9.64
CA THR A 213 -1.79 0.09 -8.42
C THR A 213 -1.57 1.11 -7.30
N ASP A 214 -0.32 1.48 -7.03
CA ASP A 214 0.05 2.43 -5.97
C ASP A 214 -0.60 3.81 -6.15
N LEU A 215 -0.78 4.24 -7.41
CA LEU A 215 -1.46 5.49 -7.75
C LEU A 215 -2.96 5.41 -7.46
N ILE A 216 -3.64 4.32 -7.83
CA ILE A 216 -5.10 4.20 -7.64
C ILE A 216 -5.50 3.89 -6.20
N VAL A 217 -4.64 3.25 -5.40
CA VAL A 217 -4.91 2.95 -3.99
C VAL A 217 -4.49 4.07 -3.02
N TYR A 218 -4.09 5.24 -3.54
CA TYR A 218 -3.63 6.36 -2.71
C TYR A 218 -4.62 6.74 -1.60
N ALA A 219 -5.89 6.97 -1.97
CA ALA A 219 -6.89 7.47 -1.04
C ALA A 219 -7.21 6.50 0.12
N PRO A 220 -7.48 5.19 -0.10
CA PRO A 220 -7.71 4.27 1.00
C PRO A 220 -6.47 4.09 1.88
N ILE A 221 -5.26 4.05 1.30
CA ILE A 221 -4.02 3.93 2.07
C ILE A 221 -3.76 5.19 2.90
N TYR A 222 -3.87 6.39 2.31
CA TYR A 222 -3.71 7.66 3.02
C TYR A 222 -4.60 7.67 4.27
N ARG A 223 -5.90 7.42 4.10
CA ARG A 223 -6.85 7.45 5.22
C ARG A 223 -6.50 6.42 6.29
N ALA A 224 -6.20 5.19 5.89
CA ALA A 224 -5.85 4.12 6.84
C ALA A 224 -4.55 4.42 7.61
N THR A 225 -3.53 4.93 6.94
CA THR A 225 -2.24 5.23 7.59
C THR A 225 -2.28 6.48 8.47
N CYS A 226 -3.20 7.40 8.20
CA CYS A 226 -3.41 8.62 8.99
C CYS A 226 -4.38 8.44 10.16
N LEU A 227 -4.97 7.26 10.36
CA LEU A 227 -5.75 6.96 11.56
C LEU A 227 -4.86 7.01 12.81
N GLN A 228 -5.34 7.66 13.86
CA GLN A 228 -4.67 7.71 15.16
C GLN A 228 -5.42 6.89 16.20
N SER A 229 -4.66 6.11 16.95
CA SER A 229 -5.13 5.31 18.07
C SER A 229 -5.44 6.22 19.27
N PRO A 230 -6.68 6.28 19.77
CA PRO A 230 -7.00 7.02 20.98
C PRO A 230 -6.36 6.40 22.23
N THR A 231 -5.97 5.12 22.16
CA THR A 231 -5.30 4.42 23.27
C THR A 231 -3.82 4.79 23.40
N THR A 232 -3.08 4.82 22.29
CA THR A 232 -1.61 5.03 22.32
C THR A 232 -1.21 6.47 21.97
N ASN A 233 -2.12 7.25 21.39
CA ASN A 233 -1.85 8.56 20.78
C ASN A 233 -0.78 8.51 19.67
N ASN A 234 -0.61 7.36 19.01
CA ASN A 234 0.20 7.19 17.80
C ASN A 234 -0.70 6.93 16.59
N TYR A 235 -0.12 6.96 15.39
CA TYR A 235 -0.79 6.42 14.21
C TYR A 235 -1.02 4.92 14.40
N CYS A 236 -2.21 4.44 14.03
CA CYS A 236 -2.54 3.01 13.99
C CYS A 236 -1.52 2.21 13.17
N PHE A 237 -1.01 2.82 12.10
CA PHE A 237 0.05 2.23 11.28
C PHE A 237 1.35 2.03 12.06
N VAL A 238 1.74 3.01 12.88
CA VAL A 238 2.95 2.93 13.71
C VAL A 238 2.81 1.83 14.76
N ASP A 239 1.65 1.74 15.40
CA ASP A 239 1.37 0.67 16.36
C ASP A 239 1.44 -0.71 15.68
N ALA A 240 0.90 -0.84 14.45
CA ALA A 240 0.93 -2.07 13.68
C ALA A 240 2.36 -2.50 13.27
N VAL A 241 3.14 -1.61 12.65
CA VAL A 241 4.50 -1.95 12.17
C VAL A 241 5.50 -2.20 13.29
N THR A 242 5.23 -1.66 14.49
CA THR A 242 6.09 -1.86 15.67
C THR A 242 5.59 -2.95 16.61
N ASN A 243 4.46 -3.60 16.31
CA ASN A 243 3.94 -4.69 17.11
C ASN A 243 4.76 -5.97 16.94
N THR A 244 5.75 -6.15 17.83
CA THR A 244 6.58 -7.37 17.88
C THR A 244 5.86 -8.60 18.44
N THR A 245 4.69 -8.43 19.06
CA THR A 245 3.88 -9.54 19.59
C THR A 245 2.97 -10.15 18.52
N ASN A 246 2.43 -9.33 17.63
CA ASN A 246 1.61 -9.76 16.51
C ASN A 246 1.99 -9.01 15.22
N ALA A 247 3.01 -9.51 14.52
CA ALA A 247 3.55 -8.84 13.33
C ALA A 247 2.54 -8.72 12.18
N VAL A 248 1.47 -9.53 12.17
CA VAL A 248 0.45 -9.51 11.10
C VAL A 248 -0.54 -8.35 11.25
N ASP A 249 -0.41 -7.54 12.30
CA ASP A 249 -1.12 -6.25 12.39
C ASP A 249 -0.77 -5.34 11.21
N TYR A 250 0.40 -5.51 10.60
CA TYR A 250 0.81 -4.78 9.41
C TYR A 250 0.08 -5.24 8.13
N ASP A 251 -0.36 -6.50 8.05
CA ASP A 251 -0.90 -7.09 6.83
C ASP A 251 -2.17 -6.38 6.33
N VAL A 252 -2.94 -5.75 7.23
CA VAL A 252 -4.15 -5.00 6.87
C VAL A 252 -3.85 -3.84 5.91
N TYR A 253 -2.64 -3.27 5.94
CA TYR A 253 -2.25 -2.19 5.03
C TYR A 253 -1.94 -2.67 3.61
N PHE A 254 -1.94 -3.98 3.36
CA PHE A 254 -1.82 -4.57 2.02
C PHE A 254 -3.16 -4.95 1.38
N VAL A 255 -4.26 -4.87 2.14
CA VAL A 255 -5.60 -5.20 1.64
C VAL A 255 -6.00 -4.33 0.44
N PRO A 256 -5.76 -3.00 0.40
CA PRO A 256 -6.05 -2.18 -0.78
C PRO A 256 -5.32 -2.62 -2.06
N TYR A 257 -4.19 -3.29 -1.93
CA TYR A 257 -3.41 -3.85 -3.05
C TYR A 257 -3.93 -5.22 -3.53
N GLY A 258 -5.05 -5.70 -2.97
CA GLY A 258 -5.64 -6.99 -3.32
C GLY A 258 -5.21 -8.16 -2.40
N SER A 259 -4.40 -7.90 -1.37
CA SER A 259 -3.92 -8.94 -0.45
C SER A 259 -4.94 -9.22 0.65
N ALA A 260 -5.89 -10.12 0.38
CA ALA A 260 -6.95 -10.42 1.32
C ALA A 260 -6.48 -11.23 2.54
N ILE A 261 -6.97 -10.88 3.74
CA ILE A 261 -6.71 -11.64 4.97
C ILE A 261 -7.88 -12.61 5.19
N SER A 262 -7.79 -13.79 4.58
CA SER A 262 -8.87 -14.79 4.61
C SER A 262 -8.58 -16.00 5.52
N SER A 263 -7.39 -16.05 6.12
CA SER A 263 -6.96 -17.13 7.00
C SER A 263 -6.02 -16.65 8.09
N LYS A 264 -5.85 -17.47 9.14
CA LYS A 264 -4.85 -17.27 10.20
C LYS A 264 -3.42 -17.13 9.63
N PRO A 265 -2.51 -16.43 10.33
CA PRO A 265 -2.74 -15.65 11.57
C PRO A 265 -3.58 -14.39 11.34
N TRP A 266 -4.29 -13.93 12.39
CA TRP A 266 -5.19 -12.78 12.30
C TRP A 266 -4.57 -11.53 12.95
N PRO A 267 -4.82 -10.33 12.40
CA PRO A 267 -4.50 -9.08 13.09
C PRO A 267 -5.19 -8.99 14.45
N THR A 268 -4.62 -8.18 15.33
CA THR A 268 -5.16 -7.90 16.66
C THR A 268 -6.52 -7.22 16.53
N CYS A 269 -7.54 -7.80 17.13
CA CYS A 269 -8.89 -7.24 17.15
C CYS A 269 -8.93 -5.99 18.06
N ASN A 270 -8.72 -4.82 17.47
CA ASN A 270 -8.71 -3.53 18.17
C ASN A 270 -9.39 -2.43 17.33
N GLU A 271 -9.51 -1.25 17.93
CA GLU A 271 -10.14 -0.08 17.31
C GLU A 271 -9.45 0.36 16.01
N CYS A 272 -8.12 0.23 15.91
CA CYS A 272 -7.37 0.56 14.70
C CYS A 272 -7.71 -0.38 13.53
N LEU A 273 -7.81 -1.69 13.78
CA LEU A 273 -8.22 -2.65 12.75
C LEU A 273 -9.65 -2.35 12.28
N GLN A 274 -10.58 -2.13 13.22
CA GLN A 274 -11.97 -1.82 12.88
C GLN A 274 -12.09 -0.53 12.07
N ALA A 275 -11.43 0.55 12.48
CA ALA A 275 -11.43 1.81 11.76
C ALA A 275 -10.79 1.70 10.37
N THR A 276 -9.71 0.93 10.24
CA THR A 276 -9.07 0.66 8.95
C THR A 276 -10.03 -0.07 7.99
N LEU A 277 -10.75 -1.10 8.47
CA LEU A 277 -11.75 -1.80 7.67
C LEU A 277 -12.97 -0.93 7.34
N ASN A 278 -13.32 0.02 8.21
CA ASN A 278 -14.34 1.02 7.91
C ASN A 278 -13.91 1.99 6.82
N VAL A 279 -12.63 2.39 6.76
CA VAL A 279 -12.10 3.15 5.62
C VAL A 279 -12.23 2.31 4.35
N TYR A 280 -11.74 1.08 4.36
CA TYR A 280 -11.68 0.26 3.15
C TYR A 280 -13.04 -0.08 2.53
N LYS A 281 -14.10 -0.18 3.35
CA LYS A 281 -15.44 -0.48 2.84
C LYS A 281 -15.95 0.57 1.85
N GLU A 282 -15.60 1.85 2.08
CA GLU A 282 -16.00 2.97 1.22
C GLU A 282 -15.31 2.92 -0.15
N TYR A 283 -14.11 2.34 -0.20
CA TYR A 283 -13.33 2.23 -1.44
C TYR A 283 -13.52 0.89 -2.14
N ALA A 284 -14.03 -0.13 -1.44
CA ALA A 284 -14.35 -1.43 -2.03
C ALA A 284 -15.49 -1.36 -3.07
N SER A 285 -16.33 -0.32 -3.01
CA SER A 285 -17.39 -0.06 -3.98
C SER A 285 -16.94 0.71 -5.22
N VAL A 286 -15.64 1.05 -5.32
CA VAL A 286 -15.10 1.80 -6.46
C VAL A 286 -14.55 0.84 -7.51
N ASP A 287 -15.16 0.85 -8.69
CA ASP A 287 -14.79 0.00 -9.82
C ASP A 287 -13.30 0.08 -10.17
N GLY A 288 -12.72 -1.09 -10.47
CA GLY A 288 -11.34 -1.19 -10.97
C GLY A 288 -10.26 -1.12 -9.89
N GLN A 289 -10.62 -1.04 -8.60
CA GLN A 289 -9.65 -1.16 -7.51
C GLN A 289 -9.42 -2.63 -7.12
N PRO A 290 -8.18 -3.05 -6.78
CA PRO A 290 -7.93 -4.39 -6.26
C PRO A 290 -8.72 -4.68 -4.97
N LEU A 291 -9.04 -3.63 -4.22
CA LEU A 291 -9.78 -3.68 -2.97
C LEU A 291 -11.17 -4.32 -3.11
N ALA A 292 -11.83 -4.18 -4.26
CA ALA A 292 -13.12 -4.83 -4.54
C ALA A 292 -13.04 -6.36 -4.41
N GLY A 293 -11.89 -6.95 -4.79
CA GLY A 293 -11.63 -8.37 -4.67
C GLY A 293 -11.17 -8.81 -3.27
N SER A 294 -10.54 -7.91 -2.49
CA SER A 294 -9.90 -8.27 -1.22
C SER A 294 -10.67 -7.88 0.02
N TYR A 295 -11.59 -6.90 -0.06
CA TYR A 295 -12.32 -6.41 1.10
C TYR A 295 -13.23 -7.47 1.71
N LEU A 296 -14.19 -8.03 0.96
CA LEU A 296 -15.16 -8.98 1.50
C LEU A 296 -14.52 -10.26 2.07
N PRO A 297 -13.52 -10.88 1.43
CA PRO A 297 -12.80 -12.00 2.04
C PRO A 297 -12.09 -11.62 3.34
N THR A 298 -11.51 -10.41 3.40
CA THR A 298 -10.88 -9.86 4.61
C THR A 298 -11.91 -9.63 5.73
N ALA A 299 -13.01 -8.94 5.44
CA ALA A 299 -14.06 -8.64 6.40
C ALA A 299 -14.66 -9.92 7.00
N LYS A 300 -14.91 -10.95 6.16
CA LYS A 300 -15.39 -12.26 6.62
C LYS A 300 -14.36 -12.98 7.49
N GLY A 301 -13.09 -12.98 7.08
CA GLY A 301 -11.99 -13.59 7.84
C GLY A 301 -11.83 -12.95 9.23
N VAL A 302 -11.79 -11.62 9.26
CA VAL A 302 -11.69 -10.83 10.49
C VAL A 302 -12.92 -11.02 11.37
N ASN A 303 -14.14 -11.04 10.83
CA ASN A 303 -15.35 -11.32 11.64
C ASN A 303 -15.31 -12.72 12.28
N GLY A 304 -14.78 -13.72 11.57
CA GLY A 304 -14.57 -15.05 12.13
C GLY A 304 -13.56 -15.09 13.28
N ALA A 305 -12.65 -14.12 13.37
CA ALA A 305 -11.63 -14.01 14.41
C ALA A 305 -12.03 -13.08 15.57
N CYS A 306 -12.62 -11.93 15.24
CA CYS A 306 -12.87 -10.80 16.12
C CYS A 306 -14.33 -10.70 16.59
N GLY A 307 -15.22 -11.52 16.04
CA GLY A 307 -16.65 -11.50 16.33
C GLY A 307 -17.48 -10.93 15.19
N GLU A 308 -18.74 -11.35 15.14
CA GLU A 308 -19.71 -10.86 14.16
C GLU A 308 -19.89 -9.34 14.28
N GLY A 309 -19.96 -8.65 13.15
CA GLY A 309 -20.12 -7.19 13.09
C GLY A 309 -18.85 -6.39 13.32
N PHE A 310 -17.68 -7.03 13.49
CA PHE A 310 -16.42 -6.31 13.63
C PHE A 310 -16.10 -5.47 12.38
N ALA A 311 -16.28 -6.07 11.20
CA ALA A 311 -16.17 -5.46 9.88
C ALA A 311 -17.48 -5.63 9.09
N ASP A 312 -17.80 -4.65 8.26
CA ASP A 312 -18.98 -4.69 7.41
C ASP A 312 -18.82 -5.72 6.29
N VAL A 313 -19.81 -6.57 6.11
CA VAL A 313 -19.84 -7.58 5.03
C VAL A 313 -20.99 -7.34 4.04
N ASN A 314 -21.81 -6.31 4.27
CA ASN A 314 -22.95 -5.94 3.45
C ASN A 314 -22.58 -4.77 2.52
N VAL A 315 -21.46 -4.92 1.81
CA VAL A 315 -20.88 -3.90 0.94
C VAL A 315 -21.01 -4.34 -0.52
N THR A 316 -21.57 -3.47 -1.37
CA THR A 316 -21.53 -3.65 -2.82
C THR A 316 -20.10 -3.37 -3.29
N VAL A 317 -19.45 -4.37 -3.88
CA VAL A 317 -18.11 -4.22 -4.46
C VAL A 317 -18.21 -3.86 -5.95
N GLY A 318 -17.28 -3.02 -6.42
CA GLY A 318 -17.23 -2.49 -7.79
C GLY A 318 -16.11 -3.07 -8.64
#